data_AF-A0A962MIG6-F1
#
_entry.id   AF-A0A962MIG6-F1
#
_cell.length_a   1.000
_cell.length_b   1.000
_cell.length_c   1.000
_cell.angle_alpha   90.00
_cell.angle_beta   90.00
_cell.angle_gamma   90.00
#
_symmetry.space_group_name_H-M   'P 1'
#
loop_
_entity.id
_entity.type
_entity.pdbx_description
1 polymer ?
#
loop_
_entity_poly.entity_id
_entity_poly.type
_entity_poly.pdbx_seq_one_letter_code
_entity_poly.pdbx_strand_id
1 'polypeptide(L)'
;QDFLRDFGATQDVELDCLRRQALLQTGQQQQALNGIESIWLSAYSRPDACDPVFAVWRQQGGYTQARIWHRFELSMQAGQTGLARYLRGLLRGRQQQLADLWLAVHARPELVLDRARFARLDEITARIVLHGLTRWSSRDSVEAAAAFDRLQQLLQFPPSAELDALQQRLALFVASRGDPSAVRRLAELPPRLVNEAVDEWRVRTALQRGDWAGVLHWTEAMQPASREQLAWRYWRARALEQRGQTAAANT
;
A
#
# COMPACT_ATOMS: atom_id res chain seq x y z
N GLN A 1 27.43 -36.76 -1.29
CA GLN A 1 27.14 -37.14 0.11
C GLN A 1 27.81 -36.18 1.10
N ASP A 2 28.86 -35.45 0.70
CA ASP A 2 29.62 -34.58 1.60
C ASP A 2 28.89 -33.27 1.97
N PHE A 3 28.14 -32.67 1.05
CA PHE A 3 27.41 -31.41 1.31
C PHE A 3 26.48 -31.47 2.53
N LEU A 4 25.73 -32.57 2.73
CA LEU A 4 24.82 -32.69 3.88
C LEU A 4 25.56 -32.96 5.20
N ARG A 5 26.80 -33.44 5.16
CA ARG A 5 27.62 -33.69 6.36
C ARG A 5 28.20 -32.39 6.91
N ASP A 6 28.50 -31.43 6.04
CA ASP A 6 29.19 -30.18 6.40
C ASP A 6 28.23 -28.98 6.59
N PHE A 7 26.93 -29.16 6.37
CA PHE A 7 25.96 -28.06 6.36
C PHE A 7 25.30 -27.81 7.72
N GLY A 8 25.47 -26.59 8.27
CA GLY A 8 24.82 -26.11 9.49
C GLY A 8 23.49 -25.36 9.26
N ALA A 9 22.81 -24.93 10.32
CA ALA A 9 21.61 -24.10 10.21
C ALA A 9 21.94 -22.71 9.61
N THR A 10 21.19 -22.27 8.60
CA THR A 10 21.39 -20.98 7.92
C THR A 10 20.07 -20.25 7.69
N GLN A 11 20.12 -18.91 7.61
CA GLN A 11 19.00 -18.06 7.19
C GLN A 11 19.08 -17.68 5.71
N ASP A 12 20.16 -18.07 5.03
CA ASP A 12 20.34 -17.84 3.60
C ASP A 12 19.44 -18.79 2.78
N VAL A 13 18.58 -18.19 1.95
CA VAL A 13 17.58 -18.93 1.17
C VAL A 13 18.23 -19.79 0.08
N GLU A 14 19.32 -19.33 -0.53
CA GLU A 14 20.02 -20.08 -1.58
C GLU A 14 20.64 -21.34 -0.97
N LEU A 15 21.35 -21.18 0.15
CA LEU A 15 21.96 -22.29 0.88
C LEU A 15 20.93 -23.31 1.38
N ASP A 16 19.78 -22.87 1.94
CA ASP A 16 18.73 -23.81 2.36
C ASP A 16 18.14 -24.57 1.15
N CYS A 17 17.95 -23.90 0.02
CA CYS A 17 17.49 -24.56 -1.20
C CYS A 17 18.51 -25.57 -1.74
N LEU A 18 19.81 -25.28 -1.73
CA LEU A 18 20.87 -26.23 -2.08
C LEU A 18 20.87 -27.46 -1.15
N ARG A 19 20.70 -27.26 0.17
CA ARG A 19 20.53 -28.36 1.13
C ARG A 19 19.33 -29.23 0.80
N ARG A 20 18.18 -28.61 0.49
CA ARG A 20 16.96 -29.34 0.12
C ARG A 20 17.12 -30.11 -1.19
N GLN A 21 17.86 -29.59 -2.16
CA GLN A 21 18.21 -30.35 -3.36
C GLN A 21 19.02 -31.60 -3.02
N ALA A 22 20.03 -31.49 -2.15
CA ALA A 22 20.81 -32.65 -1.72
C ALA A 22 19.95 -33.69 -0.95
N LEU A 23 18.97 -33.24 -0.16
CA LEU A 23 17.98 -34.12 0.46
C LEU A 23 17.12 -34.85 -0.59
N LEU A 24 16.66 -34.16 -1.65
CA LEU A 24 15.93 -34.79 -2.76
C LEU A 24 16.77 -35.86 -3.47
N GLN A 25 18.05 -35.58 -3.73
CA GLN A 25 18.96 -36.53 -4.39
C GLN A 25 19.24 -37.78 -3.55
N THR A 26 19.07 -37.71 -2.23
CA THR A 26 19.26 -38.84 -1.31
C THR A 26 17.95 -39.53 -0.93
N GLY A 27 16.84 -39.22 -1.61
CA GLY A 27 15.53 -39.83 -1.37
C GLY A 27 14.79 -39.28 -0.14
N GLN A 28 15.33 -38.24 0.52
CA GLN A 28 14.76 -37.65 1.74
C GLN A 28 13.72 -36.57 1.41
N GLN A 29 12.76 -36.90 0.55
CA GLN A 29 11.82 -35.92 -0.02
C GLN A 29 10.97 -35.21 1.04
N GLN A 30 10.46 -35.92 2.05
CA GLN A 30 9.63 -35.32 3.10
C GLN A 30 10.40 -34.23 3.86
N GLN A 31 11.68 -34.47 4.15
CA GLN A 31 12.54 -33.49 4.81
C GLN A 31 12.86 -32.30 3.89
N ALA A 32 13.13 -32.58 2.60
CA ALA A 32 13.41 -31.54 1.62
C ALA A 32 12.25 -30.57 1.43
N LEU A 33 11.01 -31.06 1.49
CA LEU A 33 9.80 -30.26 1.28
C LEU A 33 9.22 -29.66 2.57
N ASN A 34 9.68 -30.07 3.74
CA ASN A 34 9.17 -29.55 5.01
C ASN A 34 9.36 -28.03 5.10
N GLY A 35 8.26 -27.27 5.22
CA GLY A 35 8.28 -25.82 5.31
C GLY A 35 8.63 -25.09 4.00
N ILE A 36 8.69 -25.77 2.86
CA ILE A 36 9.05 -25.13 1.58
C ILE A 36 8.07 -24.03 1.15
N GLU A 37 6.82 -24.11 1.62
CA GLU A 37 5.79 -23.11 1.34
C GLU A 37 6.19 -21.72 1.85
N SER A 38 6.81 -21.59 3.03
CA SER A 38 7.20 -20.27 3.55
C SER A 38 8.32 -19.62 2.73
N ILE A 39 9.17 -20.44 2.10
CA ILE A 39 10.22 -19.97 1.19
C ILE A 39 9.59 -19.55 -0.13
N TRP A 40 8.65 -20.34 -0.64
CA TRP A 40 7.99 -20.05 -1.91
C TRP A 40 7.05 -18.84 -1.83
N LEU A 41 6.30 -18.70 -0.74
CA LEU A 41 5.26 -17.69 -0.52
C LEU A 41 5.89 -16.34 -0.16
N SER A 42 6.62 -15.78 -1.11
CA SER A 42 7.31 -14.51 -0.98
C SER A 42 6.93 -13.54 -2.10
N ALA A 43 6.94 -12.25 -1.78
CA ALA A 43 6.72 -11.16 -2.71
C ALA A 43 7.80 -11.04 -3.80
N TYR A 44 8.97 -11.63 -3.60
CA TYR A 44 10.11 -11.52 -4.52
C TYR A 44 10.49 -12.87 -5.12
N SER A 45 11.17 -12.82 -6.27
CA SER A 45 11.82 -14.00 -6.86
C SER A 45 12.74 -14.66 -5.83
N ARG A 46 12.85 -15.99 -5.92
CA ARG A 46 13.78 -16.77 -5.11
C ARG A 46 15.02 -17.07 -5.96
N PRO A 47 16.17 -17.36 -5.33
CA PRO A 47 17.35 -17.82 -6.05
C PRO A 47 17.04 -19.04 -6.92
N ASP A 48 17.70 -19.15 -8.07
CA ASP A 48 17.51 -20.25 -9.04
C ASP A 48 17.77 -21.63 -8.39
N ALA A 49 18.58 -21.69 -7.33
CA ALA A 49 18.78 -22.88 -6.52
C ALA A 49 17.47 -23.43 -5.89
N CYS A 50 16.41 -22.64 -5.79
CA CYS A 50 15.13 -23.13 -5.28
C CYS A 50 14.28 -23.82 -6.35
N ASP A 51 14.55 -23.63 -7.64
CA ASP A 51 13.70 -24.10 -8.73
C ASP A 51 13.54 -25.63 -8.76
N PRO A 52 14.58 -26.46 -8.57
CA PRO A 52 14.41 -27.92 -8.55
C PRO A 52 13.53 -28.38 -7.38
N VAL A 53 13.67 -27.75 -6.21
CA VAL A 53 12.86 -28.07 -5.02
C VAL A 53 11.41 -27.68 -5.24
N PHE A 54 11.16 -26.50 -5.83
CA PHE A 54 9.82 -26.05 -6.19
C PHE A 54 9.18 -26.90 -7.29
N ALA A 55 9.96 -27.43 -8.23
CA ALA A 55 9.45 -28.34 -9.26
C ALA A 55 8.89 -29.62 -8.63
N VAL A 56 9.61 -30.23 -7.68
CA VAL A 56 9.11 -31.39 -6.93
C VAL A 56 7.89 -31.01 -6.09
N TRP A 57 7.94 -29.89 -5.37
CA TRP A 57 6.80 -29.43 -4.57
C TRP A 57 5.54 -29.19 -5.42
N ARG A 58 5.72 -28.63 -6.63
CA ARG A 58 4.64 -28.43 -7.61
C ARG A 58 4.02 -29.75 -8.05
N GLN A 59 4.83 -30.76 -8.35
CA GLN A 59 4.35 -32.11 -8.73
C GLN A 59 3.52 -32.76 -7.61
N GLN A 60 3.83 -32.45 -6.34
CA GLN A 60 3.08 -32.89 -5.16
C GLN A 60 1.83 -32.03 -4.86
N GLY A 61 1.39 -31.18 -5.79
CA GLY A 61 0.21 -30.34 -5.61
C GLY A 61 0.44 -29.09 -4.75
N GLY A 62 1.70 -28.72 -4.48
CA GLY A 62 2.04 -27.52 -3.71
C GLY A 62 1.51 -26.22 -4.33
N TYR A 63 1.40 -26.18 -5.66
CA TYR A 63 0.95 -25.01 -6.43
C TYR A 63 -0.57 -24.99 -6.59
N THR A 64 -1.29 -24.79 -5.50
CA THR A 64 -2.74 -24.56 -5.56
C THR A 64 -3.05 -23.18 -6.13
N GLN A 65 -4.22 -23.03 -6.76
CA GLN A 65 -4.68 -21.75 -7.28
C GLN A 65 -4.72 -20.64 -6.20
N ALA A 66 -5.08 -21.00 -4.96
CA ALA A 66 -5.06 -20.09 -3.81
C ALA A 66 -3.64 -19.59 -3.47
N ARG A 67 -2.64 -20.49 -3.45
CA ARG A 67 -1.24 -20.12 -3.16
C ARG A 67 -0.63 -19.27 -4.27
N ILE A 68 -0.87 -19.62 -5.53
CA ILE A 68 -0.45 -18.83 -6.69
C ILE A 68 -1.05 -17.43 -6.62
N TRP A 69 -2.34 -17.34 -6.32
CA TRP A 69 -3.01 -16.06 -6.14
C TRP A 69 -2.38 -15.25 -5.01
N HIS A 70 -2.17 -15.84 -3.83
CA HIS A 70 -1.56 -15.13 -2.70
C HIS A 70 -0.17 -14.60 -3.02
N ARG A 71 0.68 -15.42 -3.67
CA ARG A 71 2.00 -14.97 -4.10
C ARG A 71 1.92 -13.88 -5.17
N PHE A 72 0.93 -13.94 -6.06
CA PHE A 72 0.68 -12.90 -7.06
C PHE A 72 0.35 -11.57 -6.38
N GLU A 73 -0.52 -11.58 -5.36
CA GLU A 73 -0.89 -10.38 -4.60
C GLU A 73 0.32 -9.75 -3.90
N LEU A 74 1.11 -10.57 -3.20
CA LEU A 74 2.36 -10.13 -2.56
C LEU A 74 3.30 -9.48 -3.59
N SER A 75 3.46 -10.11 -4.76
CA SER A 75 4.30 -9.60 -5.84
C SER A 75 3.78 -8.25 -6.37
N MET A 76 2.47 -8.11 -6.53
CA MET A 76 1.86 -6.86 -6.99
C MET A 76 2.01 -5.72 -5.98
N GLN A 77 1.83 -6.01 -4.69
CA GLN A 77 2.03 -5.05 -3.60
C GLN A 77 3.49 -4.58 -3.51
N ALA A 78 4.45 -5.49 -3.71
CA ALA A 78 5.88 -5.17 -3.73
C ALA A 78 6.38 -4.59 -5.08
N GLY A 79 5.50 -4.41 -6.07
CA GLY A 79 5.86 -3.89 -7.39
C GLY A 79 6.66 -4.85 -8.28
N GLN A 80 6.75 -6.14 -7.92
CA GLN A 80 7.48 -7.18 -8.63
C GLN A 80 6.71 -7.70 -9.86
N THR A 81 6.53 -6.84 -10.86
CA THR A 81 5.67 -7.14 -12.03
C THR A 81 6.18 -8.30 -12.90
N GLY A 82 7.49 -8.58 -12.90
CA GLY A 82 8.06 -9.74 -13.59
C GLY A 82 7.56 -11.05 -13.02
N LEU A 83 7.68 -11.20 -11.69
CA LEU A 83 7.16 -12.35 -10.96
C LEU A 83 5.64 -12.45 -11.07
N ALA A 84 4.93 -11.32 -10.93
CA ALA A 84 3.47 -11.30 -11.07
C ALA A 84 3.01 -11.79 -12.46
N ARG A 85 3.70 -11.41 -13.55
CA ARG A 85 3.41 -11.92 -14.91
C ARG A 85 3.63 -13.43 -15.03
N TYR A 86 4.70 -13.95 -14.45
CA TYR A 86 4.93 -15.40 -14.39
C TYR A 86 3.79 -16.11 -13.64
N LEU A 87 3.43 -15.63 -12.45
CA LEU A 87 2.37 -16.23 -11.61
C LEU A 87 1.00 -16.15 -12.29
N ARG A 88 0.68 -15.05 -13.00
CA ARG A 88 -0.52 -14.94 -13.84
C ARG A 88 -0.62 -16.08 -14.84
N GLY A 89 0.50 -16.51 -15.43
CA GLY A 89 0.53 -17.64 -16.37
C GLY A 89 0.13 -18.99 -15.75
N LEU A 90 0.21 -19.11 -14.42
CA LEU A 90 -0.15 -20.32 -13.67
C LEU A 90 -1.59 -20.29 -13.14
N LEU A 91 -2.22 -19.11 -13.11
CA LEU A 91 -3.62 -18.94 -12.72
C LEU A 91 -4.57 -19.36 -13.83
N ARG A 92 -5.81 -19.72 -13.47
CA ARG A 92 -6.87 -20.11 -14.40
C ARG A 92 -8.19 -19.41 -14.06
N GLY A 93 -9.11 -19.38 -15.03
CA GLY A 93 -10.46 -18.85 -14.84
C GLY A 93 -10.48 -17.42 -14.31
N ARG A 94 -11.33 -17.15 -13.31
CA ARG A 94 -11.54 -15.81 -12.75
C ARG A 94 -10.26 -15.19 -12.19
N GLN A 95 -9.41 -15.96 -11.50
CA GLN A 95 -8.17 -15.43 -10.93
C GLN A 95 -7.19 -14.95 -12.00
N GLN A 96 -7.10 -15.66 -13.14
CA GLN A 96 -6.27 -15.21 -14.25
C GLN A 96 -6.78 -13.87 -14.83
N GLN A 97 -8.10 -13.73 -15.00
CA GLN A 97 -8.72 -12.50 -15.47
C GLN A 97 -8.49 -11.32 -14.51
N LEU A 98 -8.58 -11.57 -13.20
CA LEU A 98 -8.29 -10.56 -12.17
C LEU A 98 -6.81 -10.18 -12.14
N ALA A 99 -5.91 -11.14 -12.32
CA ALA A 99 -4.47 -10.88 -12.44
C ALA A 99 -4.14 -10.02 -13.67
N ASP A 100 -4.78 -10.29 -14.82
CA ASP A 100 -4.67 -9.46 -16.01
C ASP A 100 -5.12 -8.03 -15.76
N LEU A 101 -6.28 -7.88 -15.13
CA LEU A 101 -6.83 -6.58 -14.79
C LEU A 101 -5.89 -5.80 -13.85
N TRP A 102 -5.35 -6.45 -12.83
CA TRP A 102 -4.42 -5.82 -11.90
C TRP A 102 -3.13 -5.39 -12.59
N LEU A 103 -2.54 -6.24 -13.43
CA LEU A 103 -1.34 -5.88 -14.21
C LEU A 103 -1.62 -4.71 -15.16
N ALA A 104 -2.79 -4.68 -15.81
CA ALA A 104 -3.19 -3.59 -16.69
C ALA A 104 -3.33 -2.26 -15.93
N VAL A 105 -4.02 -2.27 -14.78
CA VAL A 105 -4.17 -1.09 -13.90
C VAL A 105 -2.83 -0.65 -13.32
N HIS A 106 -1.94 -1.58 -12.98
CA HIS A 106 -0.59 -1.25 -12.51
C HIS A 106 0.20 -0.45 -13.57
N ALA A 107 0.07 -0.83 -14.84
CA ALA A 107 0.74 -0.18 -15.96
C ALA A 107 0.08 1.17 -16.31
N ARG A 108 -1.26 1.23 -16.31
CA ARG A 108 -2.08 2.40 -16.63
C ARG A 108 -3.12 2.63 -15.52
N PRO A 109 -2.77 3.37 -14.46
CA PRO A 109 -3.63 3.60 -13.31
C PRO A 109 -5.01 4.19 -13.65
N GLU A 110 -5.10 4.98 -14.71
CA GLU A 110 -6.30 5.68 -15.16
C GLU A 110 -7.43 4.71 -15.58
N LEU A 111 -7.07 3.44 -15.88
CA LEU A 111 -8.04 2.39 -16.21
C LEU A 111 -9.03 2.10 -15.08
N VAL A 112 -8.76 2.52 -13.83
CA VAL A 112 -9.72 2.41 -12.72
C VAL A 112 -11.03 3.15 -12.96
N LEU A 113 -11.04 4.11 -13.90
CA LEU A 113 -12.25 4.86 -14.29
C LEU A 113 -13.08 4.13 -15.36
N ASP A 114 -12.60 3.02 -15.91
CA ASP A 114 -13.35 2.22 -16.88
C ASP A 114 -14.51 1.48 -16.20
N ARG A 115 -15.71 2.06 -16.34
CA ARG A 115 -16.94 1.54 -15.74
C ARG A 115 -17.27 0.11 -16.18
N ALA A 116 -16.91 -0.30 -17.40
CA ALA A 116 -17.20 -1.66 -17.86
C ALA A 116 -16.39 -2.69 -17.07
N ARG A 117 -15.22 -2.32 -16.55
CA ARG A 117 -14.32 -3.18 -15.77
C ARG A 117 -14.67 -3.23 -14.29
N PHE A 118 -15.33 -2.20 -13.77
CA PHE A 118 -15.58 -2.02 -12.32
C PHE A 118 -17.06 -1.76 -11.98
N ALA A 119 -18.00 -2.23 -12.81
CA ALA A 119 -19.44 -2.00 -12.63
C ALA A 119 -19.99 -2.52 -11.28
N ARG A 120 -19.33 -3.52 -10.68
CA ARG A 120 -19.57 -3.99 -9.31
C ARG A 120 -18.22 -4.23 -8.64
N LEU A 121 -18.01 -3.64 -7.47
CA LEU A 121 -16.85 -3.93 -6.64
C LEU A 121 -17.13 -5.17 -5.78
N ASP A 122 -16.28 -6.17 -5.94
CA ASP A 122 -15.98 -7.15 -4.90
C ASP A 122 -14.67 -6.77 -4.18
N GLU A 123 -14.31 -7.54 -3.16
CA GLU A 123 -13.11 -7.28 -2.35
C GLU A 123 -11.82 -7.21 -3.20
N ILE A 124 -11.68 -8.08 -4.20
CA ILE A 124 -10.48 -8.14 -5.05
C ILE A 124 -10.43 -6.95 -5.99
N THR A 125 -11.52 -6.66 -6.68
CA THR A 125 -11.60 -5.53 -7.62
C THR A 125 -11.48 -4.19 -6.91
N ALA A 126 -11.99 -4.06 -5.69
CA ALA A 126 -11.74 -2.89 -4.84
C ALA A 126 -10.24 -2.70 -4.57
N ARG A 127 -9.52 -3.76 -4.22
CA ARG A 127 -8.06 -3.71 -4.04
C ARG A 127 -7.30 -3.34 -5.31
N ILE A 128 -7.74 -3.82 -6.48
CA ILE A 128 -7.17 -3.42 -7.77
C ILE A 128 -7.36 -1.91 -8.01
N VAL A 129 -8.56 -1.39 -7.74
CA VAL A 129 -8.86 0.05 -7.89
C VAL A 129 -8.01 0.89 -6.94
N LEU A 130 -7.95 0.50 -5.65
CA LEU A 130 -7.14 1.20 -4.65
C LEU A 130 -5.65 1.18 -4.99
N HIS A 131 -5.14 0.05 -5.52
CA HIS A 131 -3.77 -0.05 -6.03
C HIS A 131 -3.52 0.92 -7.19
N GLY A 132 -4.45 0.99 -8.15
CA GLY A 132 -4.40 1.93 -9.26
C GLY A 132 -4.35 3.38 -8.78
N LEU A 133 -5.30 3.80 -7.96
CA LEU A 133 -5.35 5.16 -7.40
C LEU A 133 -4.10 5.50 -6.58
N THR A 134 -3.59 4.56 -5.79
CA THR A 134 -2.33 4.73 -5.04
C THR A 134 -1.17 5.01 -6.01
N ARG A 135 -1.06 4.25 -7.10
CA ARG A 135 -0.01 4.49 -8.11
C ARG A 135 -0.21 5.80 -8.86
N TRP A 136 -1.45 6.14 -9.22
CA TRP A 136 -1.77 7.40 -9.90
C TRP A 136 -1.34 8.58 -9.03
N SER A 137 -1.66 8.55 -7.73
CA SER A 137 -1.33 9.65 -6.82
C SER A 137 0.17 9.96 -6.69
N SER A 138 1.05 8.99 -6.97
CA SER A 138 2.49 9.22 -7.04
C SER A 138 2.91 10.08 -8.25
N ARG A 139 2.13 10.03 -9.34
CA ARG A 139 2.37 10.78 -10.58
C ARG A 139 1.64 12.12 -10.53
N ASP A 140 0.35 12.06 -10.24
CA ASP A 140 -0.54 13.21 -10.14
C ASP A 140 -1.56 12.96 -9.02
N SER A 141 -1.36 13.63 -7.89
CA SER A 141 -2.22 13.50 -6.72
C SER A 141 -3.56 14.21 -6.90
N VAL A 142 -3.63 15.28 -7.68
CA VAL A 142 -4.85 16.06 -7.88
C VAL A 142 -5.82 15.27 -8.75
N GLU A 143 -5.35 14.77 -9.89
CA GLU A 143 -6.16 13.93 -10.79
C GLU A 143 -6.57 12.62 -10.13
N ALA A 144 -5.65 11.95 -9.42
CA ALA A 144 -5.97 10.73 -8.68
C ALA A 144 -7.05 10.97 -7.60
N ALA A 145 -7.00 12.12 -6.92
CA ALA A 145 -7.97 12.44 -5.90
C ALA A 145 -9.34 12.79 -6.49
N ALA A 146 -9.38 13.49 -7.63
CA ALA A 146 -10.63 13.71 -8.38
C ALA A 146 -11.23 12.39 -8.88
N ALA A 147 -10.40 11.47 -9.38
CA ALA A 147 -10.81 10.14 -9.77
C ALA A 147 -11.38 9.34 -8.59
N PHE A 148 -10.72 9.39 -7.43
CA PHE A 148 -11.20 8.75 -6.21
C PHE A 148 -12.58 9.29 -5.77
N ASP A 149 -12.76 10.61 -5.72
CA ASP A 149 -14.05 11.22 -5.35
C ASP A 149 -15.17 10.77 -6.30
N ARG A 150 -14.90 10.74 -7.60
CA ARG A 150 -15.85 10.25 -8.61
C ARG A 150 -16.21 8.78 -8.39
N LEU A 151 -15.23 7.94 -8.03
CA LEU A 151 -15.46 6.53 -7.78
C LEU A 151 -16.23 6.31 -6.48
N GLN A 152 -15.99 7.08 -5.43
CA GLN A 152 -16.74 7.01 -4.17
C GLN A 152 -18.23 7.34 -4.34
N GLN A 153 -18.59 8.17 -5.32
CA GLN A 153 -19.99 8.46 -5.64
C GLN A 153 -20.70 7.29 -6.34
N LEU A 154 -19.94 6.42 -7.02
CA LEU A 154 -20.47 5.36 -7.88
C LEU A 154 -20.36 3.98 -7.24
N LEU A 155 -19.38 3.79 -6.37
CA LEU A 155 -18.95 2.51 -5.84
C LEU A 155 -18.83 2.60 -4.33
N GLN A 156 -19.27 1.53 -3.65
CA GLN A 156 -19.05 1.38 -2.23
C GLN A 156 -17.75 0.61 -1.99
N PHE A 157 -16.71 1.30 -1.54
CA PHE A 157 -15.47 0.65 -1.14
C PHE A 157 -15.65 -0.04 0.22
N PRO A 158 -15.28 -1.32 0.35
CA PRO A 158 -15.25 -1.97 1.65
C PRO A 158 -14.21 -1.29 2.55
N PRO A 159 -14.48 -1.12 3.86
CA PRO A 159 -13.47 -0.62 4.79
C PRO A 159 -12.22 -1.51 4.77
N SER A 160 -11.05 -0.90 4.56
CA SER A 160 -9.77 -1.61 4.54
C SER A 160 -8.61 -0.68 4.90
N ALA A 161 -7.48 -1.24 5.31
CA ALA A 161 -6.28 -0.47 5.60
C ALA A 161 -5.73 0.26 4.36
N GLU A 162 -5.89 -0.33 3.17
CA GLU A 162 -5.49 0.27 1.90
C GLU A 162 -6.34 1.50 1.53
N LEU A 163 -7.64 1.45 1.80
CA LEU A 163 -8.53 2.61 1.61
C LEU A 163 -8.12 3.75 2.54
N ASP A 164 -7.92 3.44 3.82
CA ASP A 164 -7.50 4.40 4.84
C ASP A 164 -6.15 5.04 4.48
N ALA A 165 -5.17 4.24 4.05
CA ALA A 165 -3.87 4.73 3.61
C ALA A 165 -3.96 5.60 2.34
N LEU A 166 -4.82 5.25 1.38
CA LEU A 166 -5.06 6.05 0.18
C LEU A 166 -5.68 7.41 0.53
N GLN A 167 -6.69 7.45 1.39
CA GLN A 167 -7.35 8.69 1.80
C GLN A 167 -6.36 9.67 2.45
N GLN A 168 -5.55 9.17 3.40
CA GLN A 168 -4.50 9.98 4.04
C GLN A 168 -3.46 10.46 3.01
N ARG A 169 -2.99 9.56 2.14
CA ARG A 169 -2.02 9.89 1.08
C ARG A 169 -2.53 10.99 0.16
N LEU A 170 -3.77 10.87 -0.33
CA LEU A 170 -4.35 11.86 -1.23
C LEU A 170 -4.49 13.21 -0.52
N ALA A 171 -4.96 13.26 0.73
CA ALA A 171 -5.06 14.51 1.48
C ALA A 171 -3.71 15.22 1.61
N LEU A 172 -2.67 14.50 2.01
CA LEU A 172 -1.31 15.03 2.19
C LEU A 172 -0.67 15.45 0.87
N PHE A 173 -0.81 14.63 -0.18
CA PHE A 173 -0.17 14.90 -1.48
C PHE A 173 -0.89 15.97 -2.30
N VAL A 174 -2.19 16.15 -2.11
CA VAL A 174 -2.93 17.27 -2.71
C VAL A 174 -2.57 18.56 -1.99
N ALA A 175 -2.45 18.53 -0.66
CA ALA A 175 -2.00 19.68 0.13
C ALA A 175 -0.58 20.11 -0.23
N SER A 176 0.35 19.18 -0.45
CA SER A 176 1.72 19.49 -0.86
C SER A 176 1.84 20.11 -2.26
N ARG A 177 0.83 19.95 -3.11
CA ARG A 177 0.73 20.62 -4.42
C ARG A 177 0.14 22.03 -4.33
N GLY A 178 -0.36 22.44 -3.16
CA GLY A 178 -1.05 23.72 -2.97
C GLY A 178 -2.43 23.79 -3.63
N ASP A 179 -3.01 22.63 -3.97
CA ASP A 179 -4.31 22.59 -4.64
C ASP A 179 -5.45 23.04 -3.70
N PRO A 180 -6.39 23.88 -4.14
CA PRO A 180 -7.47 24.38 -3.28
C PRO A 180 -8.35 23.28 -2.66
N SER A 181 -8.48 22.11 -3.31
CA SER A 181 -9.28 21.00 -2.78
C SER A 181 -8.66 20.36 -1.53
N ALA A 182 -7.38 20.64 -1.24
CA ALA A 182 -6.69 20.15 -0.05
C ALA A 182 -7.42 20.52 1.26
N VAL A 183 -7.98 21.74 1.33
CA VAL A 183 -8.68 22.24 2.53
C VAL A 183 -9.79 21.28 2.94
N ARG A 184 -10.68 20.96 1.99
CA ARG A 184 -11.80 20.03 2.22
C ARG A 184 -11.28 18.63 2.56
N ARG A 185 -10.33 18.11 1.78
CA ARG A 185 -9.81 16.74 1.96
C ARG A 185 -9.18 16.54 3.33
N LEU A 186 -8.36 17.49 3.78
CA LEU A 186 -7.75 17.45 5.10
C LEU A 186 -8.79 17.57 6.20
N ALA A 187 -9.80 18.43 6.05
CA ALA A 187 -10.85 18.63 7.04
C ALA A 187 -11.76 17.40 7.21
N GLU A 188 -12.11 16.74 6.11
CA GLU A 188 -13.04 15.60 6.08
C GLU A 188 -12.40 14.25 6.45
N LEU A 189 -11.07 14.19 6.66
CA LEU A 189 -10.42 12.96 7.09
C LEU A 189 -11.00 12.48 8.44
N PRO A 190 -11.42 11.20 8.54
CA PRO A 190 -11.86 10.62 9.81
C PRO A 190 -10.79 10.75 10.89
N PRO A 191 -11.17 10.95 12.18
CA PRO A 191 -10.20 11.12 13.27
C PRO A 191 -9.13 10.03 13.36
N ARG A 192 -9.48 8.77 13.05
CA ARG A 192 -8.53 7.64 13.02
C ARG A 192 -7.40 7.79 11.99
N LEU A 193 -7.58 8.64 10.97
CA LEU A 193 -6.61 8.89 9.89
C LEU A 193 -5.80 10.17 10.12
N VAL A 194 -6.07 10.90 11.20
CA VAL A 194 -5.34 12.12 11.54
C VAL A 194 -4.06 11.73 12.28
N ASN A 195 -2.92 11.92 11.62
CA ASN A 195 -1.60 11.84 12.23
C ASN A 195 -0.96 13.24 12.28
N GLU A 196 0.24 13.32 12.86
CA GLU A 196 1.00 14.57 12.96
C GLU A 196 1.11 15.29 11.60
N ALA A 197 1.43 14.58 10.52
CA ALA A 197 1.53 15.18 9.20
C ALA A 197 0.22 15.81 8.72
N VAL A 198 -0.93 15.19 8.98
CA VAL A 198 -2.25 15.75 8.64
C VAL A 198 -2.53 17.01 9.46
N ASP A 199 -2.22 17.00 10.75
CA ASP A 199 -2.36 18.16 11.63
C ASP A 199 -1.52 19.35 11.15
N GLU A 200 -0.25 19.10 10.82
CA GLU A 200 0.62 20.13 10.24
C GLU A 200 0.06 20.70 8.94
N TRP A 201 -0.37 19.82 8.01
CA TRP A 201 -0.85 20.25 6.70
C TRP A 201 -2.17 21.03 6.77
N ARG A 202 -3.03 20.74 7.75
CA ARG A 202 -4.25 21.54 8.02
C ARG A 202 -3.88 23.00 8.36
N VAL A 203 -2.91 23.20 9.24
CA VAL A 203 -2.44 24.56 9.60
C VAL A 203 -1.69 25.22 8.45
N ARG A 204 -0.76 24.51 7.79
CA ARG A 204 0.00 25.05 6.64
C ARG A 204 -0.92 25.49 5.51
N THR A 205 -1.95 24.71 5.19
CA THR A 205 -2.91 25.06 4.13
C THR A 205 -3.70 26.33 4.50
N ALA A 206 -4.08 26.51 5.77
CA ALA A 206 -4.72 27.74 6.23
C ALA A 206 -3.77 28.95 6.16
N LEU A 207 -2.51 28.79 6.59
CA LEU A 207 -1.47 29.82 6.51
C LEU A 207 -1.23 30.30 5.07
N GLN A 208 -1.09 29.37 4.12
CA GLN A 208 -0.87 29.68 2.71
C GLN A 208 -1.99 30.54 2.09
N ARG A 209 -3.19 30.48 2.67
CA ARG A 209 -4.38 31.20 2.21
C ARG A 209 -4.67 32.46 3.02
N GLY A 210 -3.86 32.76 4.05
CA GLY A 210 -4.13 33.85 4.99
C GLY A 210 -5.37 33.63 5.85
N ASP A 211 -5.84 32.38 5.99
CA ASP A 211 -7.03 32.05 6.79
C ASP A 211 -6.67 31.93 8.27
N TRP A 212 -6.54 33.07 8.94
CA TRP A 212 -6.21 33.12 10.38
C TRP A 212 -7.26 32.44 11.27
N ALA A 213 -8.51 32.38 10.83
CA ALA A 213 -9.55 31.63 11.56
C ALA A 213 -9.29 30.12 11.47
N GLY A 214 -8.95 29.61 10.29
CA GLY A 214 -8.54 28.24 10.07
C GLY A 214 -7.25 27.88 10.81
N VAL A 215 -6.24 28.77 10.85
CA VAL A 215 -5.00 28.56 11.61
C VAL A 215 -5.31 28.34 13.10
N LEU A 216 -6.15 29.20 13.70
CA LEU A 216 -6.54 29.05 15.09
C LEU A 216 -7.32 27.75 15.31
N HIS A 217 -8.31 27.48 14.46
CA HIS A 217 -9.12 26.25 14.56
C HIS A 217 -8.26 24.98 14.51
N TRP A 218 -7.36 24.88 13.53
CA TRP A 218 -6.58 23.67 13.33
C TRP A 218 -5.47 23.50 14.37
N THR A 219 -4.83 24.57 14.83
CA THR A 219 -3.86 24.50 15.94
C THR A 219 -4.51 24.02 17.24
N GLU A 220 -5.76 24.42 17.50
CA GLU A 220 -6.54 23.95 18.66
C GLU A 220 -7.04 22.51 18.51
N ALA A 221 -7.29 22.05 17.28
CA ALA A 221 -7.73 20.70 16.99
C ALA A 221 -6.59 19.66 16.96
N MET A 222 -5.31 20.09 16.91
CA MET A 222 -4.15 19.21 16.87
C MET A 222 -4.12 18.22 18.05
N GLN A 223 -3.55 17.05 17.82
CA GLN A 223 -3.21 16.12 18.90
C GLN A 223 -2.27 16.79 19.92
N PRO A 224 -2.35 16.44 21.22
CA PRO A 224 -1.56 17.11 22.27
C PRO A 224 -0.05 17.17 21.98
N ALA A 225 0.52 16.08 21.48
CA ALA A 225 1.95 16.00 21.15
C ALA A 225 2.36 17.01 20.07
N SER A 226 1.52 17.20 19.05
CA SER A 226 1.74 18.19 18.00
C SER A 226 1.50 19.60 18.53
N ARG A 227 0.39 19.85 19.25
CA ARG A 227 0.02 21.18 19.76
C ARG A 227 1.11 21.85 20.60
N GLU A 228 1.85 21.08 21.38
CA GLU A 228 2.91 21.59 22.28
C GLU A 228 4.21 22.00 21.55
N GLN A 229 4.37 21.64 20.27
CA GLN A 229 5.55 22.04 19.51
C GLN A 229 5.59 23.58 19.35
N LEU A 230 6.78 24.15 19.53
CA LEU A 230 7.00 25.60 19.50
C LEU A 230 6.44 26.27 18.24
N ALA A 231 6.55 25.60 17.08
CA ALA A 231 6.03 26.11 15.81
C ALA A 231 4.52 26.36 15.86
N TRP A 232 3.75 25.43 16.42
CA TRP A 232 2.29 25.51 16.43
C TRP A 232 1.78 26.44 17.52
N ARG A 233 2.47 26.51 18.67
CA ARG A 233 2.24 27.55 19.69
C ARG A 233 2.43 28.95 19.12
N TYR A 234 3.53 29.16 18.39
CA TYR A 234 3.79 30.43 17.71
C TYR A 234 2.67 30.79 16.72
N TRP A 235 2.32 29.88 15.80
CA TRP A 235 1.28 30.16 14.80
C TRP A 235 -0.10 30.37 15.41
N ARG A 236 -0.43 29.71 16.52
CA ARG A 236 -1.64 29.98 17.29
C ARG A 236 -1.63 31.40 17.85
N ALA A 237 -0.56 31.81 18.52
CA ALA A 237 -0.42 33.17 19.05
C ALA A 237 -0.53 34.23 17.94
N ARG A 238 0.15 34.02 16.80
CA ARG A 238 0.05 34.91 15.64
C ARG A 238 -1.38 34.98 15.09
N ALA A 239 -2.09 33.87 15.01
CA ALA A 239 -3.49 33.86 14.57
C ALA A 239 -4.40 34.63 15.54
N LEU A 240 -4.17 34.53 16.85
CA LEU A 240 -4.88 35.32 17.87
C LEU A 240 -4.62 36.83 17.71
N GLU A 241 -3.37 37.24 17.51
CA GLU A 241 -3.01 38.65 17.24
C GLU A 241 -3.71 39.21 16.01
N GLN A 242 -3.67 38.47 14.89
CA GLN A 242 -4.30 38.87 13.62
C GLN A 242 -5.82 38.97 13.76
N ARG A 243 -6.40 38.31 14.76
CA ARG A 243 -7.82 38.37 15.11
C ARG A 243 -8.14 39.37 16.24
N GLY A 244 -7.16 40.15 16.70
CA GLY A 244 -7.33 41.16 17.75
C GLY A 244 -7.41 40.60 19.17
N GLN A 245 -7.05 39.34 19.39
CA GLN A 245 -7.11 38.65 20.68
C GLN A 245 -5.75 38.67 21.40
N THR A 246 -5.17 39.85 21.58
CA THR A 246 -3.78 40.03 22.06
C THR A 246 -3.52 39.51 23.47
N ALA A 247 -4.50 39.53 24.38
CA ALA A 247 -4.33 39.00 25.73
C ALA A 247 -4.14 37.47 25.74
N ALA A 248 -4.81 36.75 24.84
CA ALA A 248 -4.68 35.30 24.69
C ALA A 248 -3.45 34.89 23.87
N ALA A 249 -2.84 35.82 23.11
CA ALA A 249 -1.64 35.55 22.32
C ALA A 249 -0.35 35.50 23.16
N ASN A 250 -0.35 36.14 24.33
CA ASN A 250 0.82 36.26 25.22
C ASN A 250 0.92 35.13 26.27
N THR A 251 0.07 34.11 26.19
CA THR A 251 0.01 32.93 27.06
C THR A 251 0.33 31.67 26.27
#